data_AF-X1AH74-F1
#
_entry.id   AF-X1AH74-F1
#
_cell.length_a   1.000
_cell.length_b   1.000
_cell.length_c   1.000
_cell.angle_alpha   90.00
_cell.angle_beta   90.00
_cell.angle_gamma   90.00
#
_symmetry.space_group_name_H-M   'P 1'
#
loop_
_entity.id
_entity.type
_entity.pdbx_description
1 polymer ?
#
loop_
_entity_poly.entity_id
_entity_poly.type
_entity_poly.pdbx_seq_one_letter_code
_entity_poly.pdbx_strand_id
1 'polypeptide(L)' 'QSPLTSMYVITDVEGKSYSIKSKRMEQNSHIRFAREFPGGYTELFEQMVIMESIDTGEIGTGMAEYLRTVKFD' A
#
# COMPACT_ATOMS: atom_id res chain seq x y z
N GLN A 1 6.93 -5.32 -8.84
CA GLN A 1 6.66 -3.87 -8.76
C GLN A 1 5.64 -3.64 -7.66
N SER A 2 5.71 -2.53 -6.92
CA SER A 2 4.64 -2.17 -5.98
C SER A 2 3.35 -1.81 -6.73
N PRO A 3 2.17 -1.93 -6.08
CA PRO A 3 0.91 -1.46 -6.66
C PRO A 3 0.93 0.04 -6.96
N LEU A 4 0.40 0.43 -8.13
CA LEU A 4 0.22 1.86 -8.49
C LEU A 4 -1.02 2.46 -7.82
N THR A 5 -2.01 1.63 -7.56
CA THR A 5 -3.27 1.99 -6.91
C THR A 5 -3.70 0.82 -6.04
N SER A 6 -4.26 1.11 -4.87
CA SER A 6 -4.82 0.11 -3.96
C SER A 6 -6.11 0.62 -3.34
N MET A 7 -7.06 -0.28 -3.09
CA MET A 7 -8.29 -0.01 -2.37
C MET A 7 -8.15 -0.56 -0.94
N TYR A 8 -8.45 0.27 0.04
CA TYR A 8 -8.53 -0.12 1.45
C TYR A 8 -9.97 0.02 1.94
N VAL A 9 -10.37 -0.88 2.83
CA VAL A 9 -11.56 -0.72 3.65
C VAL A 9 -11.07 -0.60 5.09
N ILE A 10 -11.20 0.60 5.66
CA ILE A 10 -10.77 0.90 7.03
C ILE A 10 -12.03 0.96 7.88
N THR A 11 -12.07 0.23 8.99
CA THR A 11 -13.18 0.33 9.96
C THR A 11 -12.67 0.98 11.22
N ASP A 12 -13.34 2.06 11.65
CA ASP A 12 -12.98 2.76 12.88
C ASP A 12 -13.49 2.02 14.13
N VAL A 13 -13.14 2.56 15.30
CA VAL A 13 -13.51 1.99 16.61
C VAL A 13 -15.01 2.02 16.89
N GLU A 14 -15.78 2.83 16.16
CA GLU A 14 -17.24 2.92 16.25
C GLU A 14 -17.93 1.94 15.28
N GLY A 15 -17.16 1.19 14.49
CA GLY A 15 -17.65 0.22 13.52
C GLY A 15 -18.04 0.83 12.17
N LYS A 16 -17.73 2.11 11.93
CA LYS A 16 -17.98 2.74 10.63
C LYS A 16 -16.84 2.41 9.67
N SER A 17 -17.19 1.93 8.48
CA SER A 17 -16.23 1.58 7.43
C SER A 17 -16.08 2.70 6.41
N TYR A 18 -14.86 2.87 5.90
CA TYR A 18 -14.48 3.85 4.89
C TYR A 18 -13.75 3.15 3.76
N SER A 19 -14.16 3.44 2.53
CA SER A 19 -13.48 2.97 1.32
C SER A 19 -12.46 4.00 0.87
N ILE A 20 -11.17 3.69 1.02
CA ILE A 20 -10.07 4.60 0.65
C ILE A 20 -9.38 4.09 -0.61
N LYS A 21 -9.36 4.92 -1.65
CA LYS A 21 -8.53 4.70 -2.83
C LYS A 21 -7.19 5.38 -2.61
N SER A 22 -6.11 4.60 -2.67
CA SER A 22 -4.75 5.15 -2.66
C SER A 22 -4.13 5.08 -4.05
N LYS A 23 -3.41 6.11 -4.43
CA LYS A 23 -2.62 6.18 -5.67
C LYS A 23 -1.22 6.67 -5.34
N ARG A 24 -0.20 6.02 -5.89
CA ARG A 24 1.18 6.50 -5.77
C ARG A 24 1.31 7.90 -6.35
N MET A 25 1.98 8.80 -5.62
CA MET A 25 2.15 10.19 -6.04
C MET A 25 2.86 10.32 -7.38
N GLU A 26 4.03 9.69 -7.49
CA GLU A 26 4.83 9.63 -8.72
C GLU A 26 5.38 8.22 -8.91
N GLN A 27 5.76 7.87 -10.14
CA GLN A 27 6.20 6.51 -10.49
C GLN A 27 7.44 6.08 -9.68
N ASN A 28 8.35 7.01 -9.42
CA ASN A 28 9.59 6.86 -8.65
C ASN A 28 9.43 7.18 -7.14
N SER A 29 8.22 7.51 -6.67
CA SER A 29 7.96 7.81 -5.26
C SER A 29 7.81 6.55 -4.41
N HIS A 30 8.81 5.66 -4.47
CA HIS A 30 8.86 4.45 -3.67
C HIS A 30 10.30 3.98 -3.41
N ILE A 31 10.49 3.30 -2.29
CA ILE A 31 11.71 2.56 -1.94
C ILE A 31 11.37 1.07 -1.87
N ARG A 32 12.31 0.22 -2.27
CA ARG A 32 12.20 -1.24 -2.18
C ARG A 32 13.35 -1.79 -1.35
N PHE A 33 13.02 -2.51 -0.29
CA PHE A 33 13.95 -3.37 0.44
C PHE A 33 13.67 -4.82 0.05
N ALA A 34 14.71 -5.62 -0.20
CA ALA A 34 14.55 -7.02 -0.56
C ALA A 34 15.63 -7.88 0.10
N ARG A 35 15.24 -9.08 0.54
CA ARG A 35 16.12 -10.09 1.11
C ARG A 35 15.76 -11.47 0.58
N GLU A 36 16.75 -12.18 0.07
CA GLU A 36 16.63 -13.58 -0.34
C GLU A 36 16.78 -14.53 0.85
N PHE A 37 16.16 -15.71 0.76
CA PHE A 37 16.34 -16.83 1.68
C PHE A 37 16.27 -18.16 0.90
N PRO A 38 16.77 -19.29 1.45
CA PRO A 38 16.66 -20.58 0.76
C PRO A 38 15.20 -20.91 0.43
N GLY A 39 14.89 -21.03 -0.86
CA GLY A 39 13.53 -21.32 -1.34
C GLY A 39 12.61 -20.09 -1.45
N GLY A 40 13.13 -18.86 -1.46
CA GLY A 40 12.28 -17.70 -1.70
C GLY A 40 12.93 -16.34 -1.45
N TYR A 41 12.08 -15.32 -1.34
CA TYR A 41 12.49 -13.96 -1.01
C TYR A 41 11.36 -13.17 -0.34
N THR A 42 11.75 -12.17 0.45
CA THR A 42 10.85 -11.18 1.05
C THR A 42 11.25 -9.80 0.55
N GLU A 43 10.26 -8.96 0.32
CA GLU A 43 10.49 -7.56 -0.03
C GLU A 43 9.42 -6.65 0.57
N LEU A 44 9.87 -5.44 0.88
CA LEU A 44 9.09 -4.35 1.45
C LEU A 44 9.12 -3.18 0.46
N PHE A 45 7.94 -2.64 0.15
CA PHE A 45 7.80 -1.40 -0.58
C PHE A 45 7.22 -0.33 0.32
N GLU A 46 7.92 0.79 0.45
CA GLU A 46 7.41 2.00 1.09
C GLU A 46 7.21 3.06 0.02
N GLN A 47 6.01 3.66 -0.07
CA GLN A 47 5.70 4.62 -1.10
C GLN A 47 4.77 5.74 -0.62
N MET A 48 5.01 6.97 -1.09
CA MET A 48 4.10 8.09 -0.84
C MET A 48 2.87 7.96 -1.74
N VAL A 49 1.71 8.16 -1.14
CA VAL A 49 0.42 8.01 -1.81
C VAL A 49 -0.48 9.20 -1.55
N ILE A 50 -1.31 9.52 -2.54
CA ILE A 50 -2.53 10.31 -2.37
C ILE A 50 -3.61 9.32 -1.96
N MET A 51 -4.34 9.64 -0.89
CA MET A 51 -5.46 8.87 -0.37
C MET A 51 -6.75 9.67 -0.57
N GLU A 52 -7.73 9.05 -1.19
CA GLU A 52 -9.05 9.63 -1.46
C GLU A 52 -10.10 8.75 -0.79
N SER A 53 -10.89 9.36 0.10
CA SER A 53 -12.09 8.72 0.65
C SER A 53 -13.18 8.72 -0.43
N ILE A 54 -13.61 7.53 -0.85
CA ILE A 54 -14.69 7.40 -1.85
C ILE A 54 -16.03 7.89 -1.27
N ASP A 55 -16.21 7.78 0.05
CA ASP A 55 -17.45 8.10 0.73
C ASP A 55 -17.62 9.61 0.97
N THR A 56 -16.52 10.33 1.21
CA THR A 56 -16.55 11.76 1.56
C THR A 56 -15.92 12.67 0.49
N GLY A 57 -15.13 12.12 -0.43
CA GLY A 57 -14.34 12.88 -1.40
C GLY A 57 -13.13 13.60 -0.79
N GLU A 58 -12.86 13.40 0.50
CA GLU A 58 -11.69 14.00 1.15
C GLU A 58 -10.39 13.40 0.63
N ILE A 59 -9.41 14.28 0.40
CA ILE A 59 -8.12 13.93 -0.14
C ILE A 59 -7.04 14.24 0.89
N GLY A 60 -6.21 13.25 1.17
CA GLY A 60 -5.04 13.36 2.02
C GLY A 60 -3.79 12.78 1.35
N THR A 61 -2.66 12.92 2.04
CA THR A 61 -1.40 12.30 1.66
C THR A 61 -0.93 11.38 2.77
N GLY A 62 -0.23 10.30 2.41
CA GLY A 62 0.27 9.34 3.38
C GLY A 62 1.30 8.40 2.80
N MET A 63 1.64 7.37 3.58
CA MET A 63 2.48 6.25 3.14
C MET A 63 1.62 4.99 2.95
N ALA A 64 1.98 4.20 1.94
CA ALA A 64 1.52 2.83 1.81
C ALA A 64 2.73 1.90 1.90
N GLU A 65 2.60 0.87 2.75
CA GLU A 65 3.61 -0.15 2.97
C GLU A 65 3.10 -1.50 2.43
N TYR A 66 3.92 -2.19 1.64
CA TYR A 66 3.61 -3.51 1.13
C TYR A 66 4.74 -4.48 1.42
N LEU A 67 4.51 -5.39 2.37
CA LEU A 67 5.38 -6.52 2.63
C LEU A 67 4.87 -7.75 1.87
N ARG A 68 5.71 -8.34 1.02
CA ARG A 68 5.41 -9.59 0.32
C ARG A 68 6.51 -10.62 0.50
N THR A 69 6.12 -11.86 0.72
CA THR A 69 7.02 -13.02 0.80
C THR A 69 6.59 -14.03 -0.25
N VAL A 70 7.54 -14.44 -1.09
CA VAL A 70 7.34 -15.42 -2.16
C VAL A 70 8.21 -16.62 -1.86
N LYS A 71 7.61 -17.81 -1.92
CA LYS A 71 8.33 -19.08 -1.85
C LYS A 71 8.36 -19.70 -3.24
N PHE A 72 9.47 -20.36 -3.56
CA PHE A 72 9.61 -21.19 -4.74
C PHE A 72 9.21 -22.62 -4.35
N ASP A 73 8.53 -23.31 -5.27
CA ASP A 73 8.26 -24.74 -5.15
C ASP A 73 9.53 -25.57 -5.44
#